data_AF-A0AA86AIV1-F1
#
_entry.id   AF-A0AA86AIV1-F1
#
_cell.length_a   1.000
_cell.length_b   1.000
_cell.length_c   1.000
_cell.angle_alpha   90.00
_cell.angle_beta   90.00
_cell.angle_gamma   90.00
#
_symmetry.space_group_name_H-M   'P 1'
#
loop_
_entity.id
_entity.type
_entity.pdbx_description
1 polymer ?
#
loop_
_entity_poly.entity_id
_entity_poly.type
_entity_poly.pdbx_seq_one_letter_code
_entity_poly.pdbx_strand_id
1 'polypeptide(L)'
;MNKHRKSAVAGMFYPDNCSEIKHFIDHFTKAMPPLELDVLPRALIVPHAGYIYSGYTANLAYHYTASKRSDIERVVVLGPSHRIYIAGASIALFESYHTPCGEIEIDLELSHALEKQFAFLSFNPLAHEEHSTEVQMPLIRHYFKHAKVVEIVYGDVTSGELSRLIDALLKDEKTLLVISTDLSHFYTEEEANALDQACIDAISHLDLHALTHGCEACGITGVKAMVQSALTRNFQAHFLDYRTSFARSNDASRVVGYASFVLG
;
A
#
# COMPACT_ATOMS: atom_id res chain seq x y z
N MET A 1 3.10 3.67 27.63
CA MET A 1 2.69 3.57 26.21
C MET A 1 3.16 2.24 25.67
N ASN A 2 2.37 1.57 24.82
CA ASN A 2 2.80 0.33 24.17
C ASN A 2 4.07 0.62 23.36
N LYS A 3 5.14 -0.16 23.56
CA LYS A 3 6.38 -0.03 22.79
C LYS A 3 6.24 -0.59 21.37
N HIS A 4 5.23 -1.42 21.12
CA HIS A 4 5.10 -2.20 19.89
C HIS A 4 3.74 -1.99 19.24
N ARG A 5 3.75 -1.83 17.91
CA ARG A 5 2.57 -1.88 17.06
C ARG A 5 2.21 -3.36 16.87
N LYS A 6 1.22 -3.85 17.63
CA LYS A 6 0.75 -5.24 17.54
C LYS A 6 -0.04 -5.47 16.27
N SER A 7 0.01 -6.68 15.72
CA SER A 7 -0.90 -7.09 14.63
C SER A 7 -2.34 -7.09 15.15
N ALA A 8 -3.26 -6.45 14.43
CA ALA A 8 -4.68 -6.38 14.76
C ALA A 8 -5.52 -7.35 13.91
N VAL A 9 -5.01 -7.77 12.74
CA VAL A 9 -5.74 -8.59 11.76
C VAL A 9 -5.03 -9.87 11.33
N ALA A 10 -3.94 -10.25 12.00
CA ALA A 10 -3.33 -11.57 11.85
C ALA A 10 -4.34 -12.68 12.22
N GLY A 11 -4.41 -13.74 11.40
CA GLY A 11 -5.41 -14.79 11.50
C GLY A 11 -6.75 -14.45 10.83
N MET A 12 -6.94 -13.21 10.37
CA MET A 12 -8.15 -12.76 9.67
C MET A 12 -7.89 -12.36 8.22
N PHE A 13 -6.95 -11.43 8.00
CA PHE A 13 -6.61 -10.94 6.65
C PHE A 13 -5.42 -11.70 6.05
N TYR A 14 -4.53 -12.20 6.89
CA TYR A 14 -3.41 -13.04 6.50
C TYR A 14 -3.13 -14.04 7.63
N PRO A 15 -2.44 -15.17 7.37
CA PRO A 15 -2.18 -16.18 8.40
C PRO A 15 -1.43 -15.60 9.61
N ASP A 16 -1.74 -16.06 10.82
CA ASP A 16 -1.04 -15.68 12.06
C ASP A 16 0.28 -16.43 12.27
N ASN A 17 0.68 -17.27 11.31
CA ASN A 17 1.87 -18.11 11.35
C ASN A 17 2.80 -17.83 10.16
N CYS A 18 4.10 -17.60 10.43
CA CYS A 18 5.06 -17.24 9.38
C CYS A 18 5.26 -18.30 8.30
N SER A 19 5.17 -19.59 8.63
CA SER A 19 5.36 -20.63 7.60
C SER A 19 4.24 -20.60 6.57
N GLU A 20 3.01 -20.29 6.99
CA GLU A 20 1.86 -20.16 6.09
C GLU A 20 1.95 -18.88 5.25
N ILE A 21 2.37 -17.75 5.86
CA ILE A 21 2.65 -16.52 5.10
C ILE A 21 3.67 -16.79 3.98
N LYS A 22 4.78 -17.46 4.30
CA LYS A 22 5.79 -17.85 3.30
C LYS A 22 5.20 -18.78 2.24
N HIS A 23 4.34 -19.71 2.62
CA HIS A 23 3.67 -20.58 1.66
C HIS A 23 2.79 -19.80 0.68
N PHE A 24 2.02 -18.80 1.15
CA PHE A 24 1.27 -17.90 0.28
C PHE A 24 2.20 -17.16 -0.69
N ILE A 25 3.27 -16.54 -0.18
CA ILE A 25 4.23 -15.79 -1.00
C ILE A 25 4.88 -16.71 -2.06
N ASP A 26 5.34 -17.89 -1.67
CA ASP A 26 5.93 -18.87 -2.57
C ASP A 26 4.92 -19.32 -3.65
N HIS A 27 3.66 -19.53 -3.27
CA HIS A 27 2.59 -19.88 -4.20
C HIS A 27 2.34 -18.75 -5.20
N PHE A 28 2.22 -17.51 -4.73
CA PHE A 28 2.04 -16.35 -5.60
C PHE A 28 3.20 -16.19 -6.57
N THR A 29 4.44 -16.22 -6.09
CA THR A 29 5.63 -16.08 -6.92
C THR A 29 5.78 -17.19 -7.95
N LYS A 30 5.41 -18.44 -7.63
CA LYS A 30 5.43 -19.54 -8.62
C LYS A 30 4.41 -19.35 -9.75
N ALA A 31 3.31 -18.66 -9.49
CA ALA A 31 2.25 -18.40 -10.47
C ALA A 31 2.48 -17.12 -11.28
N MET A 32 3.49 -16.30 -10.95
CA MET A 32 3.74 -15.03 -11.62
C MET A 32 4.23 -15.23 -13.06
N PRO A 33 3.72 -14.46 -14.03
CA PRO A 33 4.35 -14.36 -15.34
C PRO A 33 5.69 -13.60 -15.23
N PRO A 34 6.61 -13.77 -16.19
CA PRO A 34 7.74 -12.87 -16.33
C PRO A 34 7.27 -11.42 -16.47
N LEU A 35 7.84 -10.53 -15.66
CA LEU A 35 7.56 -9.09 -15.73
C LEU A 35 8.70 -8.41 -16.49
N GLU A 36 8.49 -8.19 -17.78
CA GLU A 36 9.44 -7.50 -18.67
C GLU A 36 9.21 -5.99 -18.64
N LEU A 37 9.54 -5.38 -17.50
CA LEU A 37 9.50 -3.93 -17.32
C LEU A 37 10.91 -3.37 -17.17
N ASP A 38 11.13 -2.19 -17.74
CA ASP A 38 12.35 -1.41 -17.60
C ASP A 38 12.09 -0.18 -16.71
N VAL A 39 11.71 -0.45 -15.46
CA VAL A 39 11.46 0.58 -14.44
C VAL A 39 12.17 0.22 -13.16
N LEU A 40 12.75 1.23 -12.51
CA LEU A 40 13.36 1.14 -11.19
C LEU A 40 12.37 1.65 -10.14
N PRO A 41 11.65 0.78 -9.40
CA PRO A 41 10.53 1.24 -8.59
C PRO A 41 10.95 2.14 -7.43
N ARG A 42 10.21 3.24 -7.28
CA ARG A 42 10.25 4.22 -6.18
C ARG A 42 8.97 4.22 -5.35
N ALA A 43 7.85 3.81 -5.94
CA ALA A 43 6.58 3.65 -5.25
C ALA A 43 5.77 2.46 -5.76
N LEU A 44 4.87 1.96 -4.92
CA LEU A 44 3.89 0.92 -5.20
C LEU A 44 2.47 1.46 -4.97
N ILE A 45 1.52 1.02 -5.78
CA ILE A 45 0.09 1.08 -5.44
C ILE A 45 -0.40 -0.37 -5.38
N VAL A 46 -0.87 -0.80 -4.21
CA VAL A 46 -1.19 -2.21 -3.93
C VAL A 46 -2.44 -2.37 -3.07
N PRO A 47 -3.17 -3.50 -3.21
CA PRO A 47 -4.38 -3.78 -2.46
C PRO A 47 -4.12 -4.23 -1.02
N HIS A 48 -5.13 -4.15 -0.17
CA HIS A 48 -5.10 -4.54 1.25
C HIS A 48 -6.26 -5.41 1.73
N ALA A 49 -7.05 -5.99 0.83
CA ALA A 49 -7.92 -7.10 1.21
C ALA A 49 -7.11 -8.32 1.74
N GLY A 50 -7.82 -9.34 2.26
CA GLY A 50 -7.17 -10.54 2.75
C GLY A 50 -6.33 -11.26 1.68
N TYR A 51 -5.23 -11.92 2.07
CA TYR A 51 -4.26 -12.55 1.16
C TYR A 51 -4.89 -13.55 0.20
N ILE A 52 -5.95 -14.23 0.63
CA ILE A 52 -6.69 -15.17 -0.23
C ILE A 52 -7.33 -14.49 -1.45
N TYR A 53 -7.61 -13.19 -1.38
CA TYR A 53 -8.24 -12.39 -2.43
C TYR A 53 -7.21 -11.57 -3.20
N SER A 54 -6.45 -10.73 -2.51
CA SER A 54 -5.61 -9.69 -3.14
C SER A 54 -4.10 -9.93 -2.97
N GLY A 55 -3.71 -10.95 -2.20
CA GLY A 55 -2.31 -11.21 -1.85
C GLY A 55 -1.44 -11.50 -3.09
N TYR A 56 -1.99 -12.20 -4.09
CA TYR A 56 -1.31 -12.40 -5.37
C TYR A 56 -1.02 -11.06 -6.06
N THR A 57 -2.04 -10.23 -6.24
CA THR A 57 -1.94 -8.93 -6.91
C THR A 57 -0.94 -8.01 -6.20
N ALA A 58 -0.98 -7.91 -4.87
CA ALA A 58 0.02 -7.15 -4.11
C ALA A 58 1.45 -7.73 -4.29
N ASN A 59 1.60 -9.06 -4.25
CA ASN A 59 2.90 -9.73 -4.32
C ASN A 59 3.69 -9.41 -5.60
N LEU A 60 3.02 -9.16 -6.74
CA LEU A 60 3.69 -8.82 -7.99
C LEU A 60 4.58 -7.58 -7.85
N ALA A 61 4.04 -6.49 -7.28
CA ALA A 61 4.79 -5.24 -7.08
C ALA A 61 5.95 -5.41 -6.10
N TYR A 62 5.72 -6.12 -4.99
CA TYR A 62 6.76 -6.39 -4.00
C TYR A 62 7.90 -7.23 -4.57
N HIS A 63 7.56 -8.34 -5.23
CA HIS A 63 8.52 -9.25 -5.85
C HIS A 63 9.34 -8.54 -6.93
N TYR A 64 8.66 -7.86 -7.85
CA TYR A 64 9.33 -7.12 -8.93
C TYR A 64 10.30 -6.08 -8.35
N THR A 65 9.85 -5.30 -7.38
CA THR A 65 10.68 -4.27 -6.74
C THR A 65 11.89 -4.88 -6.03
N ALA A 66 11.71 -5.94 -5.24
CA ALA A 66 12.82 -6.61 -4.56
C ALA A 66 13.86 -7.19 -5.53
N SER A 67 13.44 -7.61 -6.73
CA SER A 67 14.36 -8.08 -7.78
C SER A 67 15.20 -6.97 -8.41
N LYS A 68 14.74 -5.71 -8.33
CA LYS A 68 15.40 -4.53 -8.91
C LYS A 68 16.10 -3.65 -7.87
N ARG A 69 15.67 -3.72 -6.60
CA ARG A 69 16.03 -2.79 -5.53
C ARG A 69 16.47 -3.53 -4.27
N SER A 70 17.70 -4.04 -4.26
CA SER A 70 18.31 -4.61 -3.05
C SER A 70 18.82 -3.57 -2.05
N ASP A 71 18.77 -2.29 -2.41
CA ASP A 71 19.31 -1.15 -1.67
C ASP A 71 18.28 -0.41 -0.80
N ILE A 72 17.02 -0.88 -0.76
CA ILE A 72 15.96 -0.28 0.05
C ILE A 72 16.28 -0.45 1.53
N GLU A 73 16.41 0.69 2.23
CA GLU A 73 16.65 0.77 3.67
C GLU A 73 15.39 1.17 4.44
N ARG A 74 14.38 1.71 3.73
CA ARG A 74 13.13 2.15 4.34
C ARG A 74 11.92 1.89 3.45
N VAL A 75 10.84 1.43 4.05
CA VAL A 75 9.53 1.34 3.40
C VAL A 75 8.52 2.21 4.15
N VAL A 76 7.87 3.13 3.45
CA VAL A 76 6.85 4.00 4.03
C VAL A 76 5.49 3.59 3.48
N VAL A 77 4.57 3.21 4.36
CA VAL A 77 3.24 2.70 4.00
C VAL A 77 2.19 3.74 4.36
N LEU A 78 1.45 4.20 3.35
CA LEU A 78 0.32 5.10 3.49
C LEU A 78 -0.96 4.33 3.22
N GLY A 79 -1.91 4.36 4.15
CA GLY A 79 -3.21 3.71 3.97
C GLY A 79 -4.36 4.54 4.58
N PRO A 80 -5.58 4.42 4.05
CA PRO A 80 -6.74 5.10 4.61
C PRO A 80 -7.16 4.50 5.95
N SER A 81 -7.72 5.33 6.83
CA SER A 81 -8.41 4.89 8.04
C SER A 81 -9.81 4.37 7.72
N HIS A 82 -10.11 3.14 8.11
CA HIS A 82 -11.43 2.52 8.03
C HIS A 82 -12.13 2.46 9.38
N ARG A 83 -11.39 2.57 10.48
CA ARG A 83 -11.91 2.30 11.84
C ARG A 83 -12.31 3.55 12.60
N ILE A 84 -11.52 4.62 12.48
CA ILE A 84 -11.74 5.84 13.24
C ILE A 84 -11.64 7.07 12.35
N TYR A 85 -12.33 8.13 12.73
CA TYR A 85 -12.08 9.43 12.13
C TYR A 85 -10.73 9.98 12.61
N ILE A 86 -9.97 10.56 11.68
CA ILE A 86 -8.69 11.23 11.94
C ILE A 86 -8.76 12.58 11.24
N ALA A 87 -8.61 13.69 11.98
CA ALA A 87 -8.37 14.99 11.39
C ALA A 87 -6.90 15.05 10.96
N GLY A 88 -6.62 15.02 9.65
CA GLY A 88 -5.28 14.84 9.10
C GLY A 88 -4.88 13.37 8.96
N ALA A 89 -3.69 13.02 9.45
CA ALA A 89 -3.16 11.68 9.41
C ALA A 89 -2.38 11.32 10.69
N SER A 90 -2.36 10.03 11.03
CA SER A 90 -1.62 9.48 12.16
C SER A 90 -0.33 8.81 11.70
N ILE A 91 0.81 9.21 12.26
CA ILE A 91 2.11 8.56 12.03
C ILE A 91 2.50 7.70 13.23
N ALA A 92 2.98 6.48 12.97
CA ALA A 92 3.35 5.54 14.02
C ALA A 92 4.59 6.00 14.80
N LEU A 93 4.47 6.08 16.13
CA LEU A 93 5.56 6.36 17.07
C LEU A 93 5.79 5.19 18.05
N PHE A 94 5.77 3.96 17.53
CA PHE A 94 6.17 2.75 18.26
C PHE A 94 7.63 2.41 17.98
N GLU A 95 8.29 1.61 18.84
CA GLU A 95 9.67 1.16 18.64
C GLU A 95 9.77 0.09 17.53
N SER A 96 8.77 -0.79 17.44
CA SER A 96 8.71 -1.83 16.41
C SER A 96 7.28 -2.18 16.00
N TYR A 97 7.18 -2.85 14.87
CA TYR A 97 5.98 -3.40 14.30
C TYR A 97 6.02 -4.92 14.32
N HIS A 98 5.08 -5.53 15.04
CA HIS A 98 4.96 -6.99 15.13
C HIS A 98 4.34 -7.56 13.85
N THR A 99 4.97 -8.60 13.31
CA THR A 99 4.37 -9.50 12.31
C THR A 99 4.55 -10.94 12.76
N PRO A 100 3.73 -11.90 12.26
CA PRO A 100 3.97 -13.32 12.49
C PRO A 100 5.37 -13.81 12.09
N CYS A 101 6.02 -13.11 11.16
CA CYS A 101 7.39 -13.41 10.70
C CYS A 101 8.49 -12.66 11.46
N GLY A 102 8.14 -12.05 12.59
CA GLY A 102 9.03 -11.30 13.47
C GLY A 102 8.85 -9.79 13.37
N GLU A 103 9.59 -9.08 14.21
CA GLU A 103 9.52 -7.63 14.33
C GLU A 103 10.14 -6.91 13.11
N ILE A 104 9.60 -5.74 12.81
CA ILE A 104 10.18 -4.73 11.92
C ILE A 104 10.46 -3.48 12.75
N GLU A 105 11.64 -2.89 12.62
CA GLU A 105 11.94 -1.63 13.29
C GLU A 105 11.14 -0.48 12.67
N ILE A 106 10.51 0.36 13.48
CA ILE A 106 9.91 1.61 13.00
C ILE A 106 10.98 2.70 13.01
N ASP A 107 11.07 3.47 11.93
CA ASP A 107 12.00 4.60 11.84
C ASP A 107 11.49 5.79 12.66
N LEU A 108 11.70 5.74 13.98
CA LEU A 108 11.27 6.78 14.90
C LEU A 108 11.93 8.13 14.65
N GLU A 109 13.18 8.14 14.17
CA GLU A 109 13.89 9.38 13.85
C GLU A 109 13.17 10.12 12.71
N LEU A 110 12.90 9.41 11.62
CA LEU A 110 12.14 9.99 10.52
C LEU A 110 10.70 10.30 10.92
N SER A 111 10.01 9.40 11.64
CA SER A 111 8.63 9.64 12.07
C SER A 111 8.49 10.93 12.87
N HIS A 112 9.38 11.19 13.83
CA HIS A 112 9.38 12.43 14.60
C HIS A 112 9.76 13.65 13.76
N ALA A 113 10.66 13.52 12.77
CA ALA A 113 10.98 14.61 11.88
C ALA A 113 9.78 15.01 11.02
N LEU A 114 9.03 14.03 10.50
CA LEU A 114 7.83 14.24 9.70
C LEU A 114 6.68 14.84 10.54
N GLU A 115 6.44 14.31 11.74
CA GLU A 115 5.45 14.85 12.68
C GLU A 115 5.69 16.34 12.97
N LYS A 116 6.96 16.75 13.13
CA LYS A 116 7.31 18.16 13.35
C LYS A 116 7.17 19.02 12.09
N GLN A 117 7.40 18.44 10.92
CA GLN A 117 7.42 19.16 9.65
C GLN A 117 6.01 19.39 9.08
N PHE A 118 5.10 18.44 9.25
CA PHE A 118 3.78 18.46 8.65
C PHE A 118 2.69 18.59 9.71
N ALA A 119 2.04 19.76 9.76
CA ALA A 119 1.04 20.08 10.78
C ALA A 119 -0.19 19.15 10.81
N PHE A 120 -0.47 18.43 9.72
CA PHE A 120 -1.56 17.44 9.65
C PHE A 120 -1.14 16.05 10.18
N LEU A 121 0.14 15.84 10.50
CA LEU A 121 0.62 14.60 11.12
C LEU A 121 0.60 14.72 12.64
N SER A 122 0.04 13.71 13.29
CA SER A 122 0.09 13.55 14.74
C SER A 122 0.20 12.07 15.08
N PHE A 123 0.44 11.72 16.33
CA PHE A 123 0.34 10.32 16.76
C PHE A 123 -0.97 10.06 17.51
N ASN A 124 -1.83 9.23 16.91
CA ASN A 124 -2.98 8.64 17.58
C ASN A 124 -2.85 7.12 17.61
N PRO A 125 -2.54 6.48 18.75
CA PRO A 125 -2.32 5.04 18.80
C PRO A 125 -3.54 4.21 18.36
N LEU A 126 -4.76 4.74 18.48
CA LEU A 126 -5.98 4.04 18.04
C LEU A 126 -6.10 3.97 16.51
N ALA A 127 -5.43 4.87 15.78
CA ALA A 127 -5.38 4.82 14.31
C ALA A 127 -4.57 3.62 13.81
N HIS A 128 -3.67 3.09 14.63
CA HIS A 128 -2.75 2.01 14.25
C HIS A 128 -3.28 0.61 14.58
N GLU A 129 -4.58 0.47 14.84
CA GLU A 129 -5.27 -0.82 14.69
C GLU A 129 -5.91 -0.97 13.30
N GLU A 130 -5.41 -0.20 12.33
CA GLU A 130 -5.84 -0.17 10.93
C GLU A 130 -5.25 -1.35 10.13
N HIS A 131 -6.06 -1.90 9.23
CA HIS A 131 -5.67 -3.04 8.40
C HIS A 131 -5.04 -2.61 7.06
N SER A 132 -5.43 -1.45 6.53
CA SER A 132 -4.97 -0.97 5.23
C SER A 132 -3.44 -0.89 5.14
N THR A 133 -2.77 -0.47 6.21
CA THR A 133 -1.31 -0.47 6.33
C THR A 133 -0.76 -1.82 6.79
N GLU A 134 -1.48 -2.54 7.66
CA GLU A 134 -1.00 -3.78 8.28
C GLU A 134 -0.81 -4.93 7.31
N VAL A 135 -1.74 -5.11 6.38
CA VAL A 135 -1.72 -6.24 5.43
C VAL A 135 -0.45 -6.24 4.56
N GLN A 136 0.20 -5.07 4.44
CA GLN A 136 1.46 -4.89 3.71
C GLN A 136 2.69 -5.40 4.48
N MET A 137 2.63 -5.42 5.81
CA MET A 137 3.81 -5.61 6.66
C MET A 137 4.45 -7.00 6.53
N PRO A 138 3.71 -8.12 6.40
CA PRO A 138 4.35 -9.41 6.18
C PRO A 138 5.08 -9.51 4.83
N LEU A 139 4.56 -8.89 3.76
CA LEU A 139 5.24 -8.80 2.47
C LEU A 139 6.52 -7.95 2.59
N ILE A 140 6.44 -6.80 3.26
CA ILE A 140 7.61 -5.95 3.53
C ILE A 140 8.67 -6.72 4.32
N ARG A 141 8.29 -7.42 5.40
CA ARG A 141 9.19 -8.22 6.22
C ARG A 141 9.90 -9.31 5.41
N HIS A 142 9.20 -9.91 4.44
CA HIS A 142 9.72 -10.97 3.58
C HIS A 142 10.74 -10.42 2.57
N TYR A 143 10.37 -9.37 1.83
CA TYR A 143 11.13 -8.87 0.70
C TYR A 143 12.24 -7.88 1.08
N PHE A 144 12.02 -7.06 2.12
CA PHE A 144 12.94 -5.99 2.54
C PHE A 144 13.41 -6.24 3.99
N LYS A 145 14.06 -7.38 4.23
CA LYS A 145 14.31 -7.95 5.56
C LYS A 145 15.00 -7.03 6.58
N HIS A 146 15.76 -6.05 6.11
CA HIS A 146 16.55 -5.13 6.92
C HIS A 146 16.01 -3.69 6.88
N ALA A 147 14.97 -3.43 6.08
CA ALA A 147 14.40 -2.11 5.97
C ALA A 147 13.62 -1.75 7.23
N LYS A 148 13.73 -0.49 7.65
CA LYS A 148 12.83 0.08 8.64
C LYS A 148 11.49 0.44 8.00
N VAL A 149 10.45 0.57 8.80
CA VAL A 149 9.12 0.99 8.32
C VAL A 149 8.68 2.33 8.91
N VAL A 150 7.89 3.07 8.15
CA VAL A 150 7.08 4.18 8.64
C VAL A 150 5.64 3.91 8.23
N GLU A 151 4.74 3.84 9.20
CA GLU A 151 3.31 3.65 8.97
C GLU A 151 2.59 4.99 9.13
N ILE A 152 1.81 5.37 8.11
CA ILE A 152 0.99 6.57 8.12
C ILE A 152 -0.43 6.18 7.73
N VAL A 153 -1.36 6.38 8.66
CA VAL A 153 -2.79 6.14 8.46
C VAL A 153 -3.47 7.48 8.28
N TYR A 154 -4.03 7.75 7.09
CA TYR A 154 -4.64 9.03 6.79
C TYR A 154 -6.17 8.99 6.89
N GLY A 155 -6.75 10.09 7.36
CA GLY A 155 -8.19 10.34 7.36
C GLY A 155 -8.51 11.56 6.52
N ASP A 156 -8.95 12.63 7.19
CA ASP A 156 -9.36 13.89 6.59
C ASP A 156 -8.13 14.76 6.26
N VAL A 157 -7.51 14.46 5.13
CA VAL A 157 -6.34 15.17 4.58
C VAL A 157 -6.49 15.32 3.07
N THR A 158 -5.96 16.39 2.50
CA THR A 158 -6.00 16.59 1.06
C THR A 158 -4.90 15.78 0.34
N SER A 159 -5.13 15.41 -0.92
CA SER A 159 -4.10 14.75 -1.72
C SER A 159 -2.86 15.64 -1.91
N GLY A 160 -3.04 16.97 -1.98
CA GLY A 160 -1.93 17.91 -2.09
C GLY A 160 -1.05 17.98 -0.84
N GLU A 161 -1.64 17.82 0.35
CA GLU A 161 -0.89 17.68 1.60
C GLU A 161 -0.08 16.38 1.64
N LEU A 162 -0.71 15.26 1.29
CA LEU A 162 0.00 13.97 1.19
C LEU A 162 1.06 13.97 0.09
N SER A 163 0.84 14.64 -1.04
CA SER A 163 1.83 14.74 -2.12
C SER A 163 3.09 15.47 -1.66
N ARG A 164 2.96 16.55 -0.88
CA ARG A 164 4.13 17.24 -0.28
C ARG A 164 4.91 16.33 0.68
N LEU A 165 4.21 15.49 1.43
CA LEU A 165 4.82 14.48 2.29
C LEU A 165 5.56 13.41 1.46
N ILE A 166 4.90 12.86 0.44
CA ILE A 166 5.49 11.89 -0.50
C ILE A 166 6.73 12.48 -1.17
N ASP A 167 6.68 13.73 -1.63
CA ASP A 167 7.81 14.40 -2.24
C ASP A 167 8.99 14.58 -1.29
N ALA A 168 8.73 14.82 0.00
CA ALA A 168 9.79 14.89 1.00
C ALA A 168 10.44 13.51 1.22
N LEU A 169 9.63 12.45 1.31
CA LEU A 169 10.08 11.08 1.50
C LEU A 169 10.91 10.57 0.31
N LEU A 170 10.46 10.85 -0.92
CA LEU A 170 11.13 10.42 -2.15
C LEU A 170 12.43 11.19 -2.47
N LYS A 171 12.88 12.11 -1.59
CA LYS A 171 14.24 12.67 -1.68
C LYS A 171 15.30 11.66 -1.31
N ASP A 172 14.97 10.71 -0.45
CA ASP A 172 15.84 9.58 -0.14
C ASP A 172 15.63 8.49 -1.19
N GLU A 173 16.69 8.20 -1.95
CA GLU A 173 16.69 7.18 -2.99
C GLU A 173 16.42 5.78 -2.42
N LYS A 174 16.82 5.52 -1.16
CA LYS A 174 16.67 4.22 -0.50
C LYS A 174 15.31 4.02 0.18
N THR A 175 14.41 4.98 0.01
CA THR A 175 13.03 4.90 0.51
C THR A 175 12.10 4.39 -0.61
N LEU A 176 11.33 3.35 -0.29
CA LEU A 176 10.21 2.85 -1.09
C LEU A 176 8.89 3.33 -0.49
N LEU A 177 8.01 3.89 -1.32
CA LEU A 177 6.66 4.28 -0.94
C LEU A 177 5.66 3.17 -1.27
N VAL A 178 4.72 2.91 -0.37
CA VAL A 178 3.62 1.97 -0.58
C VAL A 178 2.32 2.71 -0.34
N ILE A 179 1.52 2.87 -1.39
CA ILE A 179 0.17 3.41 -1.32
C ILE A 179 -0.81 2.24 -1.29
N SER A 180 -1.49 2.10 -0.18
CA SER A 180 -2.37 0.96 0.07
C SER A 180 -3.81 1.29 -0.28
N THR A 181 -4.40 0.60 -1.25
CA THR A 181 -5.77 0.83 -1.71
C THR A 181 -6.37 -0.38 -2.41
N ASP A 182 -7.63 -0.70 -2.07
CA ASP A 182 -8.51 -1.47 -2.94
C ASP A 182 -9.30 -0.51 -3.85
N LEU A 183 -9.87 -1.01 -4.94
CA LEU A 183 -10.65 -0.22 -5.91
C LEU A 183 -12.16 -0.27 -5.59
N SER A 184 -13.03 -0.57 -6.56
CA SER A 184 -14.48 -0.61 -6.38
C SER A 184 -14.92 -1.63 -5.32
N HIS A 185 -16.08 -1.38 -4.68
CA HIS A 185 -16.60 -2.22 -3.60
C HIS A 185 -18.09 -2.55 -3.79
N PHE A 186 -18.41 -3.84 -3.69
CA PHE A 186 -19.78 -4.39 -3.60
C PHE A 186 -20.66 -4.20 -4.84
N TYR A 187 -20.05 -4.05 -6.01
CA TYR A 187 -20.71 -4.10 -7.31
C TYR A 187 -20.76 -5.52 -7.88
N THR A 188 -21.55 -5.72 -8.94
CA THR A 188 -21.37 -6.93 -9.75
C THR A 188 -20.00 -6.94 -10.42
N GLU A 189 -19.49 -8.10 -10.82
CA GLU A 189 -18.17 -8.19 -11.46
C GLU A 189 -18.09 -7.37 -12.75
N GLU A 190 -19.15 -7.33 -13.55
CA GLU A 190 -19.21 -6.53 -14.77
C GLU A 190 -19.08 -5.04 -14.49
N GLU A 191 -19.85 -4.53 -13.52
CA GLU A 191 -19.80 -3.13 -13.09
C GLU A 191 -18.45 -2.76 -12.47
N ALA A 192 -17.91 -3.62 -11.60
CA ALA A 192 -16.60 -3.45 -10.99
C ALA A 192 -15.51 -3.35 -12.05
N ASN A 193 -15.49 -4.27 -13.02
CA ASN A 193 -14.52 -4.24 -14.12
C ASN A 193 -14.57 -2.94 -14.92
N ALA A 194 -15.77 -2.40 -15.19
CA ALA A 194 -15.91 -1.14 -15.92
C ALA A 194 -15.38 0.07 -15.10
N LEU A 195 -15.75 0.16 -13.83
CA LEU A 195 -15.29 1.22 -12.92
C LEU A 195 -13.78 1.14 -12.66
N ASP A 196 -13.28 -0.06 -12.42
CA ASP A 196 -11.88 -0.29 -12.07
C ASP A 196 -10.97 -0.12 -13.28
N GLN A 197 -11.44 -0.41 -14.51
CA GLN A 197 -10.69 -0.07 -15.71
C GLN A 197 -10.49 1.45 -15.83
N ALA A 198 -11.50 2.26 -15.49
CA ALA A 198 -11.34 3.72 -15.48
C ALA A 198 -10.31 4.18 -14.45
N CYS A 199 -10.27 3.56 -13.26
CA CYS A 199 -9.19 3.78 -12.28
C CYS A 199 -7.82 3.40 -12.84
N ILE A 200 -7.70 2.21 -13.43
CA ILE A 200 -6.44 1.66 -13.95
C ILE A 200 -5.90 2.55 -15.06
N ASP A 201 -6.75 2.98 -15.98
CA ASP A 201 -6.39 3.87 -17.07
C ASP A 201 -5.94 5.23 -16.52
N ALA A 202 -6.66 5.78 -15.54
CA ALA A 202 -6.31 7.05 -14.93
C ALA A 202 -4.95 7.00 -14.21
N ILE A 203 -4.64 5.91 -13.49
CA ILE A 203 -3.32 5.72 -12.86
C ILE A 203 -2.23 5.54 -13.92
N SER A 204 -2.47 4.70 -14.93
CA SER A 204 -1.50 4.40 -16.00
C SER A 204 -1.09 5.65 -16.78
N HIS A 205 -2.02 6.58 -16.97
CA HIS A 205 -1.79 7.84 -17.69
C HIS A 205 -1.50 9.03 -16.77
N LEU A 206 -1.40 8.81 -15.45
CA LEU A 206 -1.21 9.84 -14.43
C LEU A 206 -2.26 10.98 -14.52
N ASP A 207 -3.50 10.64 -14.86
CA ASP A 207 -4.59 11.59 -15.06
C ASP A 207 -5.35 11.88 -13.76
N LEU A 208 -5.01 13.00 -13.13
CA LEU A 208 -5.66 13.47 -11.90
C LEU A 208 -7.13 13.85 -12.08
N HIS A 209 -7.52 14.31 -13.27
CA HIS A 209 -8.90 14.66 -13.54
C HIS A 209 -9.75 13.39 -13.62
N ALA A 210 -9.30 12.38 -14.36
CA ALA A 210 -9.97 11.09 -14.45
C ALA A 210 -10.06 10.39 -13.09
N LEU A 211 -8.97 10.40 -12.30
CA LEU A 211 -8.98 9.89 -10.91
C LEU A 211 -10.01 10.59 -10.02
N THR A 212 -10.33 11.85 -10.28
CA THR A 212 -11.26 12.61 -9.45
C THR A 212 -12.72 12.35 -9.77
N HIS A 213 -13.03 12.03 -11.02
CA HIS A 213 -14.41 11.95 -11.51
C HIS A 213 -14.85 10.53 -11.89
N GLY A 214 -13.93 9.60 -12.05
CA GLY A 214 -14.23 8.26 -12.59
C GLY A 214 -13.55 7.10 -11.87
N CYS A 215 -12.89 7.36 -10.73
CA CYS A 215 -12.24 6.29 -9.97
C CYS A 215 -12.79 6.16 -8.55
N GLU A 216 -13.22 4.95 -8.20
CA GLU A 216 -13.63 4.57 -6.85
C GLU A 216 -12.55 3.70 -6.21
N ALA A 217 -11.96 4.18 -5.13
CA ALA A 217 -10.94 3.46 -4.38
C ALA A 217 -10.96 3.91 -2.90
N CYS A 218 -10.84 2.98 -1.96
CA CYS A 218 -10.86 3.33 -0.53
C CYS A 218 -9.67 4.24 -0.16
N GLY A 219 -8.55 4.09 -0.86
CA GLY A 219 -7.33 4.88 -0.71
C GLY A 219 -7.16 5.98 -1.76
N ILE A 220 -8.23 6.47 -2.40
CA ILE A 220 -8.15 7.41 -3.53
C ILE A 220 -7.32 8.67 -3.24
N THR A 221 -7.36 9.19 -2.01
CA THR A 221 -6.56 10.36 -1.59
C THR A 221 -5.05 10.08 -1.70
N GLY A 222 -4.61 8.89 -1.27
CA GLY A 222 -3.21 8.46 -1.39
C GLY A 222 -2.80 8.21 -2.84
N VAL A 223 -3.69 7.63 -3.65
CA VAL A 223 -3.45 7.43 -5.09
C VAL A 223 -3.27 8.76 -5.81
N LYS A 224 -4.17 9.72 -5.61
CA LYS A 224 -4.06 11.07 -6.18
C LYS A 224 -2.77 11.77 -5.74
N ALA A 225 -2.41 11.64 -4.46
CA ALA A 225 -1.17 12.23 -3.94
C ALA A 225 0.08 11.64 -4.61
N MET A 226 0.10 10.32 -4.83
CA MET A 226 1.20 9.66 -5.53
C MET A 226 1.26 10.06 -7.00
N VAL A 227 0.12 10.16 -7.69
CA VAL A 227 0.08 10.64 -9.09
C VAL A 227 0.57 12.09 -9.21
N GLN A 228 0.18 12.97 -8.28
CA GLN A 228 0.71 14.34 -8.21
C GLN A 228 2.24 14.38 -8.08
N SER A 229 2.79 13.55 -7.19
CA SER A 229 4.24 13.42 -6.99
C SER A 229 4.95 12.79 -8.19
N ALA A 230 4.33 11.79 -8.83
CA ALA A 230 4.86 11.14 -10.03
C ALA A 230 5.01 12.12 -11.19
N LEU A 231 3.99 12.96 -11.44
CA LEU A 231 4.04 14.04 -12.44
C LEU A 231 5.18 15.02 -12.17
N THR A 232 5.37 15.42 -10.91
CA THR A 232 6.43 16.36 -10.52
C THR A 232 7.84 15.77 -10.70
N ARG A 233 7.96 14.44 -10.57
CA ARG A 233 9.23 13.71 -10.63
C ARG A 233 9.50 13.05 -11.98
N ASN A 234 8.59 13.20 -12.95
CA ASN A 234 8.61 12.50 -14.24
C ASN A 234 8.67 10.97 -14.12
N PHE A 235 8.03 10.41 -13.09
CA PHE A 235 7.87 8.96 -12.98
C PHE A 235 6.83 8.46 -13.97
N GLN A 236 6.93 7.19 -14.33
CA GLN A 236 5.91 6.48 -15.08
C GLN A 236 5.18 5.50 -14.17
N ALA A 237 3.91 5.24 -14.45
CA ALA A 237 3.14 4.20 -13.79
C ALA A 237 3.06 2.96 -14.67
N HIS A 238 3.43 1.80 -14.12
CA HIS A 238 3.37 0.53 -14.81
C HIS A 238 2.38 -0.40 -14.10
N PHE A 239 1.30 -0.70 -14.82
CA PHE A 239 0.31 -1.68 -14.40
C PHE A 239 0.87 -3.10 -14.40
N LEU A 240 0.56 -3.88 -13.36
CA LEU A 240 1.05 -5.25 -13.19
C LEU A 240 -0.05 -6.31 -13.27
N ASP A 241 -1.16 -6.11 -12.56
CA ASP A 241 -2.26 -7.07 -12.46
C ASP A 241 -3.52 -6.36 -11.95
N TYR A 242 -4.66 -6.87 -12.37
CA TYR A 242 -5.97 -6.53 -11.85
C TYR A 242 -6.81 -7.79 -11.69
N ARG A 243 -7.50 -7.89 -10.55
CA ARG A 243 -8.41 -8.98 -10.21
C ARG A 243 -9.53 -8.45 -9.35
N THR A 244 -10.62 -9.21 -9.30
CA THR A 244 -11.68 -9.00 -8.31
C THR A 244 -11.72 -10.18 -7.34
N SER A 245 -12.44 -10.02 -6.23
CA SER A 245 -12.71 -11.12 -5.30
C SER A 245 -13.38 -12.34 -5.96
N PHE A 246 -14.05 -12.16 -7.12
CA PHE A 246 -14.60 -13.27 -7.92
C PHE A 246 -13.57 -14.33 -8.23
N ALA A 247 -12.33 -13.94 -8.55
CA ALA A 247 -11.24 -14.87 -8.87
C ALA A 247 -11.00 -15.91 -7.76
N ARG A 248 -11.40 -15.60 -6.52
CA ARG A 248 -11.32 -16.51 -5.38
C ARG A 248 -12.68 -17.08 -4.96
N SER A 249 -13.74 -16.26 -4.93
CA SER A 249 -15.06 -16.63 -4.40
C SER A 249 -15.94 -17.36 -5.41
N ASN A 250 -15.73 -17.13 -6.71
CA ASN A 250 -16.63 -17.49 -7.80
C ASN A 250 -18.07 -16.91 -7.61
N ASP A 251 -18.18 -15.80 -6.89
CA ASP A 251 -19.41 -15.03 -6.69
C ASP A 251 -19.26 -13.67 -7.37
N ALA A 252 -19.97 -13.49 -8.48
CA ALA A 252 -19.91 -12.29 -9.31
C ALA A 252 -20.93 -11.22 -8.88
N SER A 253 -21.73 -11.47 -7.84
CA SER A 253 -22.83 -10.57 -7.45
C SER A 253 -22.37 -9.36 -6.65
N ARG A 254 -21.28 -9.49 -5.89
CA ARG A 254 -20.74 -8.47 -4.98
C ARG A 254 -19.24 -8.65 -4.84
N VAL A 255 -18.46 -7.94 -5.65
CA VAL A 255 -16.99 -8.08 -5.68
C VAL A 255 -16.27 -6.85 -5.13
N VAL A 256 -14.98 -7.00 -4.88
CA VAL A 256 -14.05 -5.89 -4.62
C VAL A 256 -12.90 -5.98 -5.63
N GLY A 257 -12.50 -4.85 -6.21
CA GLY A 257 -11.42 -4.76 -7.18
C GLY A 257 -10.04 -4.55 -6.56
N TYR A 258 -9.02 -5.16 -7.15
CA TYR A 258 -7.62 -5.12 -6.70
C TYR A 258 -6.72 -4.84 -7.90
N ALA A 259 -5.94 -3.77 -7.86
CA ALA A 259 -4.95 -3.47 -8.89
C ALA A 259 -3.57 -3.27 -8.28
N SER A 260 -2.53 -3.61 -9.05
CA SER A 260 -1.14 -3.45 -8.66
C SER A 260 -0.37 -2.62 -9.67
N PHE A 261 0.40 -1.65 -9.17
CA PHE A 261 1.28 -0.81 -9.95
C PHE A 261 2.65 -0.66 -9.30
N VAL A 262 3.66 -0.48 -10.13
CA VAL A 262 4.96 0.09 -9.75
C VAL A 262 5.14 1.43 -10.43
N LEU A 263 5.75 2.39 -9.73
CA LEU A 263 6.07 3.71 -10.26
C LEU A 263 7.54 4.01 -10.02
N GLY A 264 8.21 4.60 -11.01
CA GLY A 264 9.63 4.98 -10.97
C GLY A 264 10.07 5.79 -12.16
#